data_AF-A0A0F9EQ89-F1
#
_entry.id   AF-A0A0F9EQ89-F1
#
_cell.length_a   1.000
_cell.length_b   1.000
_cell.length_c   1.000
_cell.angle_alpha   90.00
_cell.angle_beta   90.00
_cell.angle_gamma   90.00
#
_symmetry.space_group_name_H-M   'P 1'
#
loop_
_entity.id
_entity.type
_entity.pdbx_description
1 polymer ?
#
loop_
_entity_poly.entity_id
_entity_poly.type
_entity_poly.pdbx_seq_one_letter_code
_entity_poly.pdbx_strand_id
1 'polypeptide(L)'
;LAPIPNNVSYETVSEQPEAEPNQPLAWPISFHGGLADFKYTPQTASASVANGVLVNEADVLRARVLQTTITLTGGANPPNYFFETTVNDGGADDGQPVLYAIANEAAEINVYKVSMDSGDFGTLLNTKTFAVTPTQPCGKPVEWNDGTNTRWYLGLGDNSFINELTTIVSSTAADTWTASGTADARHLKIVDNQLMRSTNENQVSLLAQGADPLTEANWGGDFFVGDVSALVTELGEASGLGYIAKEDGFYEWDLLGEAVNVFPEIGNAPRNGQGMKYWHGGFLIPADTGLWWTRTGKPVGPDSNPNNRANHPSLVNVTTQDSVKHGRWMSLAAFGEYIYAIYVTSAGSDLRVLWGRERTEEDPPGWGPLVWHAVGSGGADFDDFFGCTITETSEFSATETRPFLWGANGNSTWYMQLDKDGAPAGKRGDIDLATSGQIYTGELDFDLPRVTKQLHKIDGWAEDMKTGHAWKIYAFRDGGSQEQVGSDITTDGYFELFWTQDTNDTARMVLVRIDWTASDNTTNEDGPHLRDVMIRAIAVPDVTREWTFLFAVEDEQGKTAKKIRSELEAYVGDLKRFTLPDRDVFNGVMGKPRMLRADEINRLTPRNLEPPHYIISCVVREMSGS
;
A
#
# COMPACT_ATOMS: atom_id res chain seq x y z
N LEU A 1 -21.37 10.20 -64.75
CA LEU A 1 -20.48 9.84 -63.64
C LEU A 1 -21.36 9.33 -62.51
N ALA A 2 -21.41 8.00 -62.33
CA ALA A 2 -22.17 7.39 -61.25
C ALA A 2 -21.50 7.71 -59.90
N PRO A 3 -22.28 7.85 -58.80
CA PRO A 3 -21.73 8.10 -57.47
C PRO A 3 -20.92 6.88 -57.02
N ILE A 4 -19.63 7.09 -56.75
CA ILE A 4 -18.76 6.10 -56.15
C ILE A 4 -19.21 5.92 -54.69
N PRO A 5 -19.48 4.69 -54.21
CA PRO A 5 -19.82 4.46 -52.82
C PRO A 5 -18.63 4.83 -51.91
N ASN A 6 -18.89 5.62 -50.88
CA ASN A 6 -17.98 5.90 -49.76
C ASN A 6 -17.71 4.62 -48.95
N ASN A 7 -16.90 3.70 -49.49
CA ASN A 7 -16.35 2.59 -48.71
C ASN A 7 -14.83 2.80 -48.58
N VAL A 8 -14.46 3.71 -47.67
CA VAL A 8 -13.09 3.79 -47.17
C VAL A 8 -13.04 2.85 -45.97
N SER A 9 -12.46 1.64 -46.14
CA SER A 9 -12.14 0.78 -45.00
C SER A 9 -10.79 1.22 -44.44
N TYR A 10 -10.76 1.62 -43.16
CA TYR A 10 -9.56 1.93 -42.39
C TYR A 10 -8.72 0.69 -42.02
N GLU A 11 -8.69 -0.34 -42.88
CA GLU A 11 -7.93 -1.56 -42.61
C GLU A 11 -6.49 -1.40 -43.09
N THR A 12 -5.70 -0.68 -42.28
CA THR A 12 -4.34 -1.04 -41.83
C THR A 12 -3.63 0.24 -41.38
N VAL A 13 -3.91 0.74 -40.17
CA VAL A 13 -3.09 1.82 -39.57
C VAL A 13 -2.82 1.51 -38.10
N SER A 14 -1.63 0.95 -37.88
CA SER A 14 -0.92 0.82 -36.60
C SER A 14 -1.58 -0.04 -35.51
N GLU A 15 -0.74 -0.75 -34.74
CA GLU A 15 -1.14 -1.41 -33.48
C GLU A 15 -1.49 -0.40 -32.36
N GLN A 16 -1.77 0.87 -32.69
CA GLN A 16 -2.18 1.87 -31.72
C GLN A 16 -3.68 1.75 -31.45
N PRO A 17 -4.13 1.89 -30.20
CA PRO A 17 -5.55 2.04 -29.89
C PRO A 17 -6.15 3.17 -30.74
N GLU A 18 -7.40 3.01 -31.19
CA GLU A 18 -8.15 4.02 -31.94
C GLU A 18 -8.38 5.27 -31.07
N ALA A 19 -7.39 6.16 -30.98
CA ALA A 19 -7.53 7.47 -30.36
C ALA A 19 -7.95 8.50 -31.41
N GLU A 20 -9.00 9.27 -31.15
CA GLU A 20 -9.35 10.38 -32.03
C GLU A 20 -8.28 11.48 -31.91
N PRO A 21 -7.80 12.05 -33.03
CA PRO A 21 -6.89 13.18 -32.98
C PRO A 21 -7.50 14.33 -32.19
N ASN A 22 -6.74 14.85 -31.23
CA ASN A 22 -7.18 15.89 -30.30
C ASN A 22 -8.27 15.48 -29.31
N GLN A 23 -8.44 14.18 -29.04
CA GLN A 23 -9.34 13.71 -27.99
C GLN A 23 -8.93 14.32 -26.64
N PRO A 24 -9.81 15.06 -25.94
CA PRO A 24 -9.52 15.55 -24.60
C PRO A 24 -9.54 14.38 -23.61
N LEU A 25 -8.54 14.36 -22.73
CA LEU A 25 -8.33 13.35 -21.72
C LEU A 25 -8.32 14.03 -20.35
N ALA A 26 -9.12 13.51 -19.40
CA ALA A 26 -9.15 13.97 -18.02
C ALA A 26 -9.12 12.76 -17.10
N TRP A 27 -8.04 12.62 -16.33
CA TRP A 27 -7.83 11.51 -15.41
C TRP A 27 -7.80 12.05 -13.98
N PRO A 28 -8.67 11.57 -13.08
CA PRO A 28 -8.53 11.88 -11.67
C PRO A 28 -7.24 11.27 -11.14
N ILE A 29 -6.63 11.96 -10.18
CA ILE A 29 -5.51 11.48 -9.39
C ILE A 29 -6.09 11.18 -8.01
N SER A 30 -6.76 10.03 -7.93
CA SER A 30 -7.42 9.52 -6.73
C SER A 30 -6.76 8.20 -6.29
N PHE A 31 -6.57 8.01 -4.98
CA PHE A 31 -5.67 6.98 -4.44
C PHE A 31 -6.33 6.07 -3.39
N HIS A 32 -7.65 5.99 -3.43
CA HIS A 32 -8.47 5.30 -2.43
C HIS A 32 -8.62 3.80 -2.66
N GLY A 33 -8.13 3.26 -3.79
CA GLY A 33 -8.20 1.83 -4.09
C GLY A 33 -7.11 0.96 -3.48
N GLY A 34 -6.15 1.58 -2.79
CA GLY A 34 -5.07 0.91 -2.04
C GLY A 34 -3.70 1.00 -2.70
N LEU A 35 -2.75 0.24 -2.18
CA LEU A 35 -1.34 0.24 -2.60
C LEU A 35 -0.98 -0.86 -3.60
N ALA A 36 0.14 -0.60 -4.27
CA ALA A 36 0.95 -1.55 -5.01
C ALA A 36 0.43 -1.97 -6.39
N ASP A 37 -0.24 -1.06 -7.09
CA ASP A 37 -0.50 -1.21 -8.53
C ASP A 37 0.55 -0.47 -9.36
N PHE A 38 1.22 -1.19 -10.28
CA PHE A 38 2.23 -0.58 -11.16
C PHE A 38 1.64 0.41 -12.17
N LYS A 39 0.39 0.16 -12.60
CA LYS A 39 -0.35 0.96 -13.56
C LYS A 39 -1.50 1.64 -12.85
N TYR A 40 -1.65 2.95 -13.06
CA TYR A 40 -2.80 3.67 -12.57
C TYR A 40 -3.96 3.51 -13.54
N THR A 41 -5.14 3.19 -13.02
CA THR A 41 -6.40 3.32 -13.75
C THR A 41 -7.39 4.05 -12.85
N PRO A 42 -8.22 4.98 -13.36
CA PRO A 42 -9.25 5.63 -12.56
C PRO A 42 -10.22 4.64 -11.91
N GLN A 43 -10.39 3.47 -12.52
CA GLN A 43 -11.25 2.40 -12.04
C GLN A 43 -10.65 1.65 -10.85
N THR A 44 -9.33 1.58 -10.73
CA THR A 44 -8.68 0.98 -9.55
C THR A 44 -8.27 2.04 -8.54
N ALA A 45 -7.98 3.27 -8.97
CA ALA A 45 -7.56 4.40 -8.13
C ALA A 45 -6.48 4.03 -7.11
N SER A 46 -5.53 3.19 -7.50
CA SER A 46 -4.50 2.66 -6.60
C SER A 46 -3.20 3.46 -6.70
N ALA A 47 -2.54 3.61 -5.56
CA ALA A 47 -1.19 4.17 -5.45
C ALA A 47 -0.13 3.12 -5.74
N SER A 48 0.98 3.53 -6.33
CA SER A 48 2.13 2.65 -6.54
C SER A 48 2.93 2.51 -5.25
N VAL A 49 3.21 3.64 -4.59
CA VAL A 49 3.88 3.75 -3.29
C VAL A 49 3.36 4.98 -2.55
N ALA A 50 3.24 4.91 -1.22
CA ALA A 50 2.99 6.07 -0.37
C ALA A 50 3.98 6.10 0.79
N ASN A 51 4.39 7.30 1.20
CA ASN A 51 5.19 7.55 2.40
C ASN A 51 4.43 8.54 3.30
N GLY A 52 3.19 8.16 3.64
CA GLY A 52 2.38 8.77 4.67
C GLY A 52 1.36 9.83 4.25
N VAL A 53 1.32 10.30 3.00
CA VAL A 53 0.15 11.09 2.53
C VAL A 53 -1.09 10.21 2.66
N LEU A 54 -2.11 10.70 3.37
CA LEU A 54 -3.31 9.92 3.63
C LEU A 54 -4.26 10.02 2.43
N VAL A 55 -4.78 8.87 2.05
CA VAL A 55 -5.65 8.70 0.87
C VAL A 55 -6.80 7.75 1.16
N ASN A 56 -7.25 7.77 2.42
CA ASN A 56 -8.35 6.97 2.95
C ASN A 56 -9.71 7.34 2.34
N GLU A 57 -9.85 8.57 1.84
CA GLU A 57 -11.05 9.12 1.23
C GLU A 57 -10.89 9.21 -0.28
N ALA A 58 -11.99 8.96 -1.00
CA ALA A 58 -12.01 9.15 -2.45
C ALA A 58 -11.75 10.62 -2.82
N ASP A 59 -10.90 10.83 -3.82
CA ASP A 59 -10.54 12.14 -4.38
C ASP A 59 -9.96 13.16 -3.38
N VAL A 60 -9.52 12.72 -2.19
CA VAL A 60 -8.91 13.57 -1.16
C VAL A 60 -7.50 13.07 -0.82
N LEU A 61 -6.55 14.01 -0.79
CA LEU A 61 -5.16 13.80 -0.38
C LEU A 61 -4.89 14.64 0.86
N ARG A 62 -4.66 14.01 2.02
CA ARG A 62 -4.37 14.74 3.27
C ARG A 62 -2.90 14.66 3.65
N ALA A 63 -2.45 15.67 4.38
CA ALA A 63 -1.15 15.65 5.03
C ALA A 63 -0.96 14.39 5.88
N ARG A 64 0.29 13.94 5.99
CA ARG A 64 0.68 12.76 6.77
C ARG A 64 0.46 12.99 8.27
N VAL A 65 -0.03 12.00 9.00
CA VAL A 65 -0.05 12.02 10.47
C VAL A 65 1.36 11.88 11.05
N LEU A 66 1.65 12.66 12.09
CA LEU A 66 2.93 12.60 12.79
C LEU A 66 3.10 11.26 13.51
N GLN A 67 4.30 10.70 13.38
CA GLN A 67 4.77 9.63 14.24
C GLN A 67 5.79 10.23 15.22
N THR A 68 5.46 10.21 16.50
CA THR A 68 6.36 10.72 17.54
C THR A 68 7.20 9.58 18.07
N THR A 69 8.52 9.69 17.93
CA THR A 69 9.46 8.67 18.41
C THR A 69 9.88 8.97 19.84
N ILE A 70 9.86 7.94 20.69
CA ILE A 70 10.35 7.94 22.07
C ILE A 70 11.62 7.12 22.11
N THR A 71 12.72 7.76 22.50
CA THR A 71 14.02 7.08 22.66
C THR A 71 13.98 6.17 23.88
N LEU A 72 14.20 4.87 23.67
CA LEU A 72 14.36 3.90 24.75
C LEU A 72 15.84 3.85 25.13
N THR A 73 16.15 4.30 26.35
CA THR A 73 17.55 4.37 26.80
C THR A 73 18.06 2.96 27.07
N GLY A 74 19.15 2.56 26.40
CA GLY A 74 19.76 1.24 26.58
C GLY A 74 19.24 0.15 25.64
N GLY A 75 18.25 0.44 24.79
CA GLY A 75 17.70 -0.55 23.85
C GLY A 75 18.73 -1.00 22.82
N ALA A 76 19.12 -2.28 22.89
CA ALA A 76 19.96 -2.91 21.86
C ALA A 76 19.13 -3.44 20.68
N ASN A 77 17.86 -3.80 20.92
CA ASN A 77 16.94 -4.39 19.96
C ASN A 77 15.59 -3.64 19.92
N PRO A 78 14.80 -3.78 18.84
CA PRO A 78 13.47 -3.20 18.75
C PRO A 78 12.49 -3.79 19.77
N PRO A 79 11.52 -3.00 20.27
CA PRO A 79 10.38 -3.52 21.01
C PRO A 79 9.60 -4.57 20.20
N ASN A 80 9.46 -5.76 20.76
CA ASN A 80 8.74 -6.88 20.18
C ASN A 80 7.26 -6.88 20.59
N TYR A 81 6.96 -6.54 21.85
CA TYR A 81 5.60 -6.62 22.37
C TYR A 81 5.26 -5.41 23.22
N PHE A 82 3.96 -5.20 23.39
CA PHE A 82 3.41 -4.05 24.09
C PHE A 82 2.18 -4.48 24.86
N PHE A 83 1.93 -3.83 26.00
CA PHE A 83 0.65 -3.92 26.71
C PHE A 83 0.39 -2.64 27.50
N GLU A 84 -0.88 -2.29 27.69
CA GLU A 84 -1.30 -1.17 28.54
C GLU A 84 -1.91 -1.68 29.85
N THR A 85 -1.82 -0.85 30.88
CA THR A 85 -2.44 -1.07 32.18
C THR A 85 -2.48 0.26 32.95
N THR A 86 -2.92 0.24 34.20
CA THR A 86 -3.02 1.44 35.04
C THR A 86 -2.16 1.32 36.29
N VAL A 87 -1.68 2.45 36.79
CA VAL A 87 -1.07 2.57 38.12
C VAL A 87 -2.04 2.02 39.18
N ASN A 88 -1.52 1.25 40.14
CA ASN A 88 -2.32 0.55 41.16
C ASN A 88 -1.68 0.60 42.57
N ASP A 89 -0.95 1.67 42.87
CA ASP A 89 -0.21 1.83 44.13
C ASP A 89 -1.02 2.49 45.26
N GLY A 90 -2.28 2.87 45.00
CA GLY A 90 -3.14 3.55 45.96
C GLY A 90 -2.73 5.00 46.25
N GLY A 91 -1.84 5.57 45.42
CA GLY A 91 -1.40 6.97 45.46
C GLY A 91 -2.41 7.95 44.84
N ALA A 92 -1.96 9.20 44.64
CA ALA A 92 -2.78 10.23 43.99
C ALA A 92 -2.98 9.98 42.47
N ASP A 93 -2.05 9.22 41.90
CA ASP A 93 -1.94 8.90 40.48
C ASP A 93 -2.53 7.50 40.17
N ASP A 94 -3.18 6.88 41.15
CA ASP A 94 -3.84 5.58 41.03
C ASP A 94 -4.87 5.63 39.90
N GLY A 95 -4.79 4.68 38.96
CA GLY A 95 -5.62 4.66 37.75
C GLY A 95 -5.02 5.34 36.52
N GLN A 96 -3.88 6.03 36.63
CA GLN A 96 -3.23 6.62 35.44
C GLN A 96 -2.77 5.54 34.44
N PRO A 97 -3.01 5.73 33.13
CA PRO A 97 -2.66 4.75 32.12
C PRO A 97 -1.17 4.78 31.81
N VAL A 98 -0.57 3.59 31.67
CA VAL A 98 0.83 3.39 31.29
C VAL A 98 0.96 2.30 30.23
N LEU A 99 1.91 2.49 29.33
CA LEU A 99 2.30 1.48 28.34
C LEU A 99 3.58 0.81 28.78
N TYR A 100 3.65 -0.51 28.64
CA TYR A 100 4.89 -1.27 28.71
C TYR A 100 5.30 -1.74 27.31
N ALA A 101 6.51 -1.39 26.90
CA ALA A 101 7.16 -1.87 25.68
C ALA A 101 8.26 -2.87 26.04
N ILE A 102 8.26 -4.04 25.41
CA ILE A 102 9.16 -5.16 25.73
C ILE A 102 10.12 -5.37 24.58
N ALA A 103 11.42 -5.27 24.85
CA ALA A 103 12.47 -5.60 23.88
C ALA A 103 13.27 -6.82 24.38
N ASN A 104 13.35 -7.83 23.53
CA ASN A 104 14.14 -9.03 23.77
C ASN A 104 15.57 -8.78 23.27
N GLU A 105 16.53 -8.85 24.18
CA GLU A 105 17.95 -8.63 23.89
C GLU A 105 18.75 -9.93 24.06
N ALA A 106 20.03 -9.88 23.64
CA ALA A 106 20.85 -11.07 23.55
C ALA A 106 21.07 -11.81 24.87
N ALA A 107 20.88 -11.21 26.05
CA ALA A 107 20.99 -11.87 27.36
C ALA A 107 20.01 -11.29 28.39
N GLU A 108 19.11 -10.42 27.95
CA GLU A 108 18.26 -9.62 28.82
C GLU A 108 16.91 -9.40 28.12
N ILE A 109 15.86 -9.23 28.91
CA ILE A 109 14.57 -8.72 28.43
C ILE A 109 14.35 -7.38 29.13
N ASN A 110 14.25 -6.32 28.34
CA ASN A 110 14.01 -4.97 28.83
C ASN A 110 12.54 -4.62 28.68
N VAL A 111 11.94 -4.19 29.78
CA VAL A 111 10.54 -3.76 29.86
C VAL A 111 10.53 -2.27 30.20
N TYR A 112 10.22 -1.46 29.20
CA TYR A 112 10.18 0.00 29.27
C TYR A 112 8.78 0.46 29.61
N LYS A 113 8.65 1.29 30.64
CA LYS A 113 7.38 1.88 31.05
C LYS A 113 7.28 3.30 30.51
N VAL A 114 6.21 3.59 29.79
CA VAL A 114 5.94 4.88 29.17
C VAL A 114 4.63 5.44 29.70
N SER A 115 4.62 6.72 30.06
CA SER A 115 3.40 7.40 30.49
C SER A 115 2.42 7.57 29.33
N MET A 116 1.14 7.29 29.58
CA MET A 116 0.04 7.64 28.68
C MET A 116 -0.92 8.67 29.29
N ASP A 117 -0.52 9.27 30.41
CA ASP A 117 -1.22 10.41 31.03
C ASP A 117 -1.02 11.67 30.18
N SER A 118 -2.07 12.48 30.04
CA SER A 118 -2.07 13.63 29.15
C SER A 118 -1.04 14.71 29.52
N GLY A 119 -0.60 14.78 30.77
CA GLY A 119 0.42 15.74 31.22
C GLY A 119 1.84 15.37 30.80
N ASP A 120 2.13 14.07 30.69
CA ASP A 120 3.49 13.54 30.45
C ASP A 120 3.50 12.48 29.32
N PHE A 121 2.54 12.54 28.39
CA PHE A 121 2.33 11.51 27.37
C PHE A 121 3.61 11.21 26.57
N GLY A 122 3.95 9.93 26.44
CA GLY A 122 5.15 9.51 25.72
C GLY A 122 6.46 9.70 26.50
N THR A 123 6.40 10.02 27.79
CA THR A 123 7.60 10.08 28.64
C THR A 123 7.99 8.69 29.11
N LEU A 124 9.27 8.31 28.91
CA LEU A 124 9.84 7.10 29.50
C LEU A 124 9.97 7.29 31.03
N LEU A 125 9.23 6.49 31.79
CA LEU A 125 9.18 6.55 33.25
C LEU A 125 10.26 5.68 33.89
N ASN A 126 10.36 4.42 33.49
CA ASN A 126 11.28 3.46 34.09
C ASN A 126 11.63 2.32 33.11
N THR A 127 12.65 1.54 33.43
CA THR A 127 13.03 0.32 32.73
C THR A 127 13.29 -0.80 33.72
N LYS A 128 12.67 -1.95 33.49
CA LYS A 128 12.92 -3.19 34.22
C LYS A 128 13.70 -4.14 33.32
N THR A 129 14.88 -4.56 33.77
CA THR A 129 15.70 -5.55 33.08
C THR A 129 15.58 -6.91 33.77
N PHE A 130 15.27 -7.94 32.98
CA PHE A 130 15.33 -9.34 33.39
C PHE A 130 16.54 -10.00 32.75
N ALA A 131 17.43 -10.58 33.56
CA ALA A 131 18.51 -11.41 33.02
C ALA A 131 17.93 -12.74 32.54
N VAL A 132 18.21 -13.11 31.30
CA VAL A 132 17.76 -14.37 30.69
C VAL A 132 18.93 -15.09 30.04
N THR A 133 18.72 -16.36 29.70
CA THR A 133 19.71 -17.07 28.87
C THR A 133 19.68 -16.49 27.47
N PRO A 134 20.84 -16.32 26.81
CA PRO A 134 20.86 -15.77 25.46
C PRO A 134 19.96 -16.46 24.46
N THR A 135 19.48 -15.69 23.48
CA THR A 135 18.74 -16.16 22.28
C THR A 135 17.34 -16.75 22.54
N GLN A 136 16.77 -16.55 23.73
CA GLN A 136 15.45 -17.08 24.03
C GLN A 136 14.34 -16.18 23.46
N PRO A 137 13.43 -16.72 22.64
CA PRO A 137 12.24 -15.97 22.25
C PRO A 137 11.37 -15.78 23.50
N CYS A 138 10.92 -14.56 23.75
CA CYS A 138 9.87 -14.24 24.71
C CYS A 138 8.59 -13.94 23.94
N GLY A 139 7.44 -14.31 24.49
CA GLY A 139 6.13 -14.11 23.86
C GLY A 139 5.39 -12.86 24.34
N LYS A 140 4.16 -12.72 23.88
CA LYS A 140 3.25 -11.66 24.35
C LYS A 140 2.92 -11.85 25.84
N PRO A 141 2.92 -10.77 26.63
CA PRO A 141 2.29 -10.77 27.95
C PRO A 141 0.81 -11.10 27.86
N VAL A 142 0.27 -11.59 28.96
CA VAL A 142 -1.17 -11.86 29.10
C VAL A 142 -1.69 -11.28 30.40
N GLU A 143 -2.88 -10.72 30.35
CA GLU A 143 -3.64 -10.39 31.54
C GLU A 143 -4.46 -11.62 31.95
N TRP A 144 -4.34 -12.09 33.18
CA TRP A 144 -5.06 -13.26 33.67
C TRP A 144 -5.64 -13.02 35.06
N ASN A 145 -6.84 -13.56 35.30
CA ASN A 145 -7.47 -13.56 36.61
C ASN A 145 -7.27 -14.92 37.28
N ASP A 146 -6.50 -14.95 38.36
CA ASP A 146 -6.17 -16.15 39.14
C ASP A 146 -7.27 -16.55 40.14
N GLY A 147 -8.49 -16.04 39.97
CA GLY A 147 -9.60 -16.19 40.90
C GLY A 147 -9.58 -15.20 42.07
N THR A 148 -8.49 -14.45 42.27
CA THR A 148 -8.39 -13.42 43.31
C THR A 148 -8.22 -12.02 42.73
N ASN A 149 -7.29 -11.86 41.79
CA ASN A 149 -6.96 -10.59 41.16
C ASN A 149 -6.65 -10.80 39.68
N THR A 150 -6.85 -9.74 38.91
CA THR A 150 -6.38 -9.68 37.52
C THR A 150 -4.98 -9.08 37.51
N ARG A 151 -4.01 -9.77 36.90
CA ARG A 151 -2.62 -9.33 36.82
C ARG A 151 -2.02 -9.63 35.45
N TRP A 152 -0.94 -8.92 35.12
CA TRP A 152 -0.16 -9.18 33.93
C TRP A 152 0.93 -10.21 34.21
N TYR A 153 1.04 -11.19 33.32
CA TYR A 153 2.04 -12.25 33.35
C TYR A 153 2.89 -12.20 32.09
N LEU A 154 4.21 -12.35 32.26
CA LEU A 154 5.20 -12.36 31.20
C LEU A 154 6.02 -13.65 31.30
N GLY A 155 5.99 -14.46 30.25
CA GLY A 155 6.95 -15.55 30.07
C GLY A 155 8.28 -14.99 29.56
N LEU A 156 9.40 -15.36 30.19
CA LEU A 156 10.72 -14.86 29.81
C LEU A 156 11.45 -15.76 28.81
N GLY A 157 10.74 -16.69 28.17
CA GLY A 157 11.27 -17.61 27.18
C GLY A 157 11.57 -19.01 27.73
N ASP A 158 12.27 -19.81 26.93
CA ASP A 158 12.46 -21.24 27.19
C ASP A 158 13.12 -21.52 28.52
N ASN A 159 12.51 -22.34 29.38
CA ASN A 159 13.07 -22.65 30.70
C ASN A 159 13.29 -21.41 31.60
N SER A 160 12.73 -20.26 31.24
CA SER A 160 12.78 -19.03 32.04
C SER A 160 11.42 -18.80 32.70
N PHE A 161 11.45 -18.42 33.97
CA PHE A 161 10.25 -18.37 34.80
C PHE A 161 9.25 -17.31 34.35
N ILE A 162 7.97 -17.61 34.58
CA ILE A 162 6.88 -16.63 34.45
C ILE A 162 7.09 -15.52 35.48
N ASN A 163 6.91 -14.28 35.09
CA ASN A 163 6.96 -13.11 35.97
C ASN A 163 5.59 -12.42 36.02
N GLU A 164 5.13 -12.12 37.22
CA GLU A 164 3.86 -11.44 37.50
C GLU A 164 4.12 -9.97 37.87
N LEU A 165 3.42 -9.04 37.21
CA LEU A 165 3.39 -7.63 37.58
C LEU A 165 2.35 -7.41 38.67
N THR A 166 2.81 -7.08 39.87
CA THR A 166 1.98 -7.01 41.09
C THR A 166 1.59 -5.58 41.47
N THR A 167 2.55 -4.68 41.46
CA THR A 167 2.36 -3.27 41.83
C THR A 167 3.00 -2.40 40.78
N ILE A 168 2.21 -1.47 40.26
CA ILE A 168 2.55 -0.48 39.25
C ILE A 168 2.51 0.85 39.97
N VAL A 169 3.67 1.45 40.17
CA VAL A 169 3.81 2.71 40.90
C VAL A 169 3.74 3.90 39.95
N SER A 170 3.30 5.06 40.38
CA SER A 170 3.40 6.24 39.51
C SER A 170 4.87 6.70 39.36
N SER A 171 5.13 7.54 38.34
CA SER A 171 6.45 8.16 38.10
C SER A 171 7.59 7.17 37.77
N THR A 172 8.84 7.56 38.09
CA THR A 172 10.08 6.85 37.75
C THR A 172 10.46 5.73 38.74
N ALA A 173 9.63 5.48 39.75
CA ALA A 173 9.85 4.42 40.72
C ALA A 173 9.71 3.02 40.09
N ALA A 174 10.33 2.03 40.72
CA ALA A 174 10.34 0.66 40.21
C ALA A 174 9.03 -0.09 40.50
N ASP A 175 8.46 -0.70 39.46
CA ASP A 175 7.32 -1.60 39.60
C ASP A 175 7.75 -2.94 40.22
N THR A 176 6.82 -3.61 40.88
CA THR A 176 7.09 -4.88 41.57
C THR A 176 6.72 -6.06 40.67
N TRP A 177 7.74 -6.84 40.34
CA TRP A 177 7.62 -8.09 39.59
C TRP A 177 7.94 -9.28 40.48
N THR A 178 7.06 -10.28 40.49
CA THR A 178 7.22 -11.52 41.25
C THR A 178 7.46 -12.67 40.28
N ALA A 179 8.65 -13.27 40.35
CA ALA A 179 8.99 -14.43 39.53
C ALA A 179 8.39 -15.72 40.10
N SER A 180 7.97 -16.62 39.22
CA SER A 180 7.70 -18.01 39.59
C SER A 180 9.01 -18.68 40.06
N GLY A 181 8.88 -19.62 40.99
CA GLY A 181 9.98 -20.49 41.40
C GLY A 181 10.04 -21.81 40.64
N THR A 182 9.04 -22.14 39.83
CA THR A 182 8.90 -23.47 39.21
C THR A 182 8.27 -23.50 37.83
N ALA A 183 7.37 -22.56 37.50
CA ALA A 183 6.66 -22.50 36.24
C ALA A 183 7.35 -21.57 35.24
N ASP A 184 7.56 -22.06 34.03
CA ASP A 184 8.11 -21.34 32.89
C ASP A 184 7.06 -21.14 31.79
N ALA A 185 7.36 -20.21 30.88
CA ALA A 185 6.59 -20.02 29.66
C ALA A 185 7.41 -19.22 28.63
N ARG A 186 7.26 -19.61 27.37
CA ARG A 186 7.65 -18.83 26.20
C ARG A 186 6.50 -17.90 25.78
N HIS A 187 5.38 -18.49 25.35
CA HIS A 187 4.18 -17.74 24.96
C HIS A 187 3.06 -17.99 25.97
N LEU A 188 2.23 -16.98 26.18
CA LEU A 188 1.05 -17.04 27.02
C LEU A 188 -0.17 -16.53 26.24
N LYS A 189 -1.32 -17.19 26.39
CA LYS A 189 -2.55 -16.78 25.74
C LYS A 189 -3.77 -17.31 26.48
N ILE A 190 -4.77 -16.46 26.72
CA ILE A 190 -6.08 -16.94 27.16
C ILE A 190 -6.76 -17.66 26.00
N VAL A 191 -7.21 -18.89 26.25
CA VAL A 191 -8.06 -19.66 25.34
C VAL A 191 -9.29 -20.11 26.11
N ASP A 192 -10.47 -19.67 25.65
CA ASP A 192 -11.72 -19.79 26.40
C ASP A 192 -11.56 -19.23 27.84
N ASN A 193 -11.81 -20.03 28.88
CA ASN A 193 -11.67 -19.64 30.28
C ASN A 193 -10.41 -20.23 30.93
N GLN A 194 -9.40 -20.56 30.13
CA GLN A 194 -8.15 -21.14 30.59
C GLN A 194 -6.96 -20.34 30.07
N LEU A 195 -5.85 -20.38 30.81
CA LEU A 195 -4.58 -19.85 30.33
C LEU A 195 -3.80 -20.95 29.64
N MET A 196 -3.42 -20.73 28.39
CA MET A 196 -2.52 -21.59 27.62
C MET A 196 -1.10 -21.02 27.68
N ARG A 197 -0.11 -21.90 27.81
CA ARG A 197 1.30 -21.56 27.59
C ARG A 197 1.93 -22.46 26.55
N SER A 198 3.02 -21.99 25.95
CA SER A 198 4.05 -22.87 25.40
C SER A 198 5.29 -22.79 26.28
N THR A 199 6.02 -23.89 26.43
CA THR A 199 7.22 -23.97 27.27
C THR A 199 8.50 -24.13 26.46
N ASN A 200 8.40 -24.69 25.25
CA ASN A 200 9.53 -24.98 24.38
C ASN A 200 9.14 -24.99 22.89
N GLU A 201 9.88 -25.76 22.07
CA GLU A 201 9.74 -25.80 20.62
C GLU A 201 8.35 -26.24 20.15
N ASN A 202 7.72 -27.24 20.77
CA ASN A 202 6.50 -27.82 20.21
C ASN A 202 5.45 -28.23 21.25
N GLN A 203 5.59 -27.81 22.50
CA GLN A 203 4.66 -28.16 23.57
C GLN A 203 3.78 -26.98 23.97
N VAL A 204 2.51 -27.30 24.24
CA VAL A 204 1.57 -26.40 24.91
C VAL A 204 0.94 -27.10 26.11
N SER A 205 0.55 -26.31 27.10
CA SER A 205 -0.16 -26.81 28.28
C SER A 205 -1.21 -25.81 28.73
N LEU A 206 -2.26 -26.29 29.39
CA LEU A 206 -3.36 -25.48 29.89
C LEU A 206 -3.30 -25.38 31.42
N LEU A 207 -3.51 -24.17 31.93
CA LEU A 207 -3.70 -23.91 33.34
C LEU A 207 -5.12 -24.32 33.74
N ALA A 208 -5.25 -24.90 34.94
CA ALA A 208 -6.57 -25.08 35.54
C ALA A 208 -7.28 -23.72 35.71
N GLN A 209 -8.59 -23.69 35.48
CA GLN A 209 -9.37 -22.46 35.57
C GLN A 209 -9.23 -21.78 36.93
N GLY A 210 -8.91 -20.48 36.94
CA GLY A 210 -8.73 -19.69 38.15
C GLY A 210 -7.60 -20.18 39.06
N ALA A 211 -6.62 -20.91 38.52
CA ALA A 211 -5.43 -21.27 39.27
C ALA A 211 -4.32 -20.22 39.10
N ASP A 212 -3.35 -20.26 40.02
CA ASP A 212 -2.16 -19.42 39.98
C ASP A 212 -1.19 -19.91 38.88
N PRO A 213 -0.86 -19.07 37.87
CA PRO A 213 0.09 -19.41 36.81
C PRO A 213 1.52 -19.64 37.31
N LEU A 214 1.91 -19.07 38.46
CA LEU A 214 3.27 -19.16 39.00
C LEU A 214 3.57 -20.53 39.63
N THR A 215 2.58 -21.41 39.76
CA THR A 215 2.73 -22.73 40.40
C THR A 215 2.68 -23.85 39.35
N GLU A 216 3.82 -24.49 39.08
CA GLU A 216 3.95 -25.53 38.04
C GLU A 216 2.91 -26.67 38.16
N ALA A 217 2.59 -27.10 39.38
CA ALA A 217 1.63 -28.18 39.63
C ALA A 217 0.18 -27.84 39.23
N ASN A 218 -0.13 -26.57 38.94
CA ASN A 218 -1.44 -26.14 38.46
C ASN A 218 -1.60 -26.30 36.94
N TRP A 219 -0.50 -26.50 36.22
CA TRP A 219 -0.50 -26.70 34.78
C TRP A 219 -0.80 -28.16 34.45
N GLY A 220 -1.58 -28.37 33.39
CA GLY A 220 -1.82 -29.68 32.80
C GLY A 220 -0.55 -30.27 32.19
N GLY A 221 -0.62 -31.55 31.81
CA GLY A 221 0.47 -32.20 31.09
C GLY A 221 0.71 -31.57 29.71
N ASP A 222 1.94 -31.69 29.22
CA ASP A 222 2.33 -31.17 27.91
C ASP A 222 1.60 -31.87 26.77
N PHE A 223 1.11 -31.08 25.85
CA PHE A 223 0.52 -31.49 24.59
C PHE A 223 1.46 -31.10 23.44
N PHE A 224 1.80 -32.07 22.58
CA PHE A 224 2.75 -31.87 21.48
C PHE A 224 2.03 -31.48 20.18
N VAL A 225 2.50 -30.42 19.52
CA VAL A 225 1.89 -29.85 18.31
C VAL A 225 2.87 -29.95 17.13
N GLY A 226 2.47 -30.66 16.06
CA GLY A 226 3.26 -30.74 14.82
C GLY A 226 4.66 -31.36 14.99
N ASP A 227 5.62 -30.97 14.15
CA ASP A 227 7.00 -31.48 14.18
C ASP A 227 7.77 -30.96 15.40
N VAL A 228 8.58 -31.81 16.04
CA VAL A 228 9.40 -31.46 17.21
C VAL A 228 10.50 -30.45 16.92
N SER A 229 10.90 -30.31 15.66
CA SER A 229 12.00 -29.44 15.23
C SER A 229 11.59 -27.99 14.95
N ALA A 230 10.30 -27.72 14.82
CA ALA A 230 9.77 -26.40 14.47
C ALA A 230 9.26 -25.69 15.72
N LEU A 231 9.68 -24.43 15.91
CA LEU A 231 9.32 -23.63 17.08
C LEU A 231 7.86 -23.16 17.04
N VAL A 232 7.18 -23.16 18.18
CA VAL A 232 6.01 -22.32 18.44
C VAL A 232 6.47 -20.87 18.48
N THR A 233 5.82 -20.03 17.67
CA THR A 233 6.17 -18.63 17.42
C THR A 233 5.12 -17.66 17.96
N GLU A 234 3.87 -18.09 18.07
CA GLU A 234 2.77 -17.29 18.60
C GLU A 234 1.57 -18.17 18.97
N LEU A 235 0.79 -17.72 19.96
CA LEU A 235 -0.46 -18.36 20.37
C LEU A 235 -1.65 -17.44 20.09
N GLY A 236 -2.75 -18.03 19.64
CA GLY A 236 -3.98 -17.37 19.25
C GLY A 236 -5.20 -18.02 19.88
N GLU A 237 -6.29 -17.27 19.91
CA GLU A 237 -7.60 -17.76 20.34
C GLU A 237 -8.64 -17.21 19.35
N ALA A 238 -9.57 -18.07 18.94
CA ALA A 238 -10.79 -17.62 18.30
C ALA A 238 -11.93 -18.60 18.57
N SER A 239 -13.06 -18.08 19.07
CA SER A 239 -14.28 -18.85 19.34
C SER A 239 -14.05 -20.06 20.27
N GLY A 240 -13.17 -19.91 21.26
CA GLY A 240 -12.83 -20.95 22.25
C GLY A 240 -11.86 -22.02 21.74
N LEU A 241 -11.39 -21.91 20.49
CA LEU A 241 -10.34 -22.79 19.95
C LEU A 241 -8.97 -22.13 20.15
N GLY A 242 -7.98 -22.96 20.49
CA GLY A 242 -6.58 -22.56 20.55
C GLY A 242 -5.96 -22.63 19.16
N TYR A 243 -5.24 -21.59 18.78
CA TYR A 243 -4.47 -21.57 17.54
C TYR A 243 -2.99 -21.45 17.87
N ILE A 244 -2.18 -22.32 17.27
CA ILE A 244 -0.74 -22.37 17.51
C ILE A 244 -0.04 -22.09 16.19
N ALA A 245 0.62 -20.94 16.11
CA ALA A 245 1.53 -20.64 15.02
C ALA A 245 2.88 -21.30 15.30
N LYS A 246 3.40 -21.98 14.28
CA LYS A 246 4.74 -22.56 14.30
C LYS A 246 5.51 -22.12 13.07
N GLU A 247 6.82 -22.32 13.10
CA GLU A 247 7.67 -22.07 11.93
C GLU A 247 7.22 -22.86 10.70
N ASP A 248 6.69 -24.07 10.89
CA ASP A 248 6.30 -25.02 9.84
C ASP A 248 4.79 -25.08 9.53
N GLY A 249 3.96 -24.27 10.17
CA GLY A 249 2.52 -24.29 9.91
C GLY A 249 1.66 -23.53 10.90
N PHE A 250 0.34 -23.65 10.72
CA PHE A 250 -0.65 -23.02 11.56
C PHE A 250 -1.68 -24.03 12.01
N TYR A 251 -1.73 -24.28 13.31
CA TYR A 251 -2.46 -25.40 13.90
C TYR A 251 -3.68 -24.92 14.67
N GLU A 252 -4.80 -25.59 14.46
CA GLU A 252 -6.03 -25.41 15.25
C GLU A 252 -6.12 -26.54 16.28
N TRP A 253 -6.54 -26.19 17.49
CA TRP A 253 -6.67 -27.12 18.60
C TRP A 253 -7.97 -26.84 19.39
N ASP A 254 -8.78 -27.87 19.57
CA ASP A 254 -10.02 -27.84 20.34
C ASP A 254 -9.81 -28.01 21.85
N LEU A 255 -8.56 -27.89 22.30
CA LEU A 255 -8.11 -28.14 23.68
C LEU A 255 -8.22 -29.60 24.13
N LEU A 256 -8.71 -30.51 23.27
CA LEU A 256 -9.01 -31.90 23.58
C LEU A 256 -8.70 -32.82 22.39
N GLY A 257 -7.51 -33.40 22.37
CA GLY A 257 -7.12 -34.33 21.30
C GLY A 257 -6.07 -33.71 20.40
N GLU A 258 -6.10 -33.99 19.10
CA GLU A 258 -5.01 -33.67 18.17
C GLU A 258 -5.12 -32.24 17.62
N ALA A 259 -4.00 -31.51 17.58
CA ALA A 259 -3.92 -30.24 16.88
C ALA A 259 -3.71 -30.47 15.37
N VAL A 260 -4.54 -29.86 14.54
CA VAL A 260 -4.55 -30.07 13.08
C VAL A 260 -3.93 -28.88 12.37
N ASN A 261 -2.97 -29.11 11.47
CA ASN A 261 -2.45 -28.05 10.61
C ASN A 261 -3.52 -27.64 9.59
N VAL A 262 -4.11 -26.47 9.79
CA VAL A 262 -5.18 -25.93 8.94
C VAL A 262 -4.66 -25.09 7.78
N PHE A 263 -3.37 -24.75 7.78
CA PHE A 263 -2.73 -23.90 6.77
C PHE A 263 -1.30 -24.34 6.44
N PRO A 264 -1.11 -25.55 5.86
CA PRO A 264 0.21 -26.06 5.49
C PRO A 264 0.88 -25.24 4.37
N GLU A 265 0.13 -24.45 3.60
CA GLU A 265 0.62 -23.64 2.49
C GLU A 265 1.54 -22.48 2.92
N ILE A 266 1.52 -22.10 4.20
CA ILE A 266 2.40 -21.08 4.78
C ILE A 266 3.88 -21.47 4.65
N GLY A 267 4.17 -22.77 4.61
CA GLY A 267 5.52 -23.31 4.49
C GLY A 267 6.31 -23.26 5.79
N ASN A 268 7.61 -23.55 5.70
CA ASN A 268 8.53 -23.52 6.83
C ASN A 268 9.46 -22.31 6.75
N ALA A 269 9.34 -21.38 7.69
CA ALA A 269 10.26 -20.27 7.85
C ALA A 269 10.33 -19.80 9.31
N PRO A 270 11.49 -19.29 9.77
CA PRO A 270 11.63 -18.74 11.12
C PRO A 270 10.60 -17.64 11.37
N ARG A 271 9.99 -17.60 12.55
CA ARG A 271 9.01 -16.58 12.98
C ARG A 271 7.71 -16.52 12.14
N ASN A 272 7.34 -17.57 11.41
CA ASN A 272 6.01 -17.63 10.79
C ASN A 272 4.92 -17.48 11.86
N GLY A 273 3.91 -16.67 11.58
CA GLY A 273 2.78 -16.34 12.46
C GLY A 273 3.12 -15.49 13.68
N GLN A 274 4.38 -15.12 13.92
CA GLN A 274 4.71 -14.16 14.98
C GLN A 274 4.01 -12.83 14.68
N GLY A 275 3.34 -12.23 15.68
CA GLY A 275 2.58 -11.00 15.46
C GLY A 275 1.21 -11.20 14.80
N MET A 276 0.72 -12.44 14.65
CA MET A 276 -0.61 -12.69 14.11
C MET A 276 -1.74 -12.02 14.92
N LYS A 277 -2.86 -11.74 14.25
CA LYS A 277 -4.03 -11.10 14.85
C LYS A 277 -5.31 -11.71 14.29
N TYR A 278 -6.23 -12.08 15.17
CA TYR A 278 -7.61 -12.40 14.77
C TYR A 278 -8.37 -11.11 14.49
N TRP A 279 -8.95 -11.00 13.30
CA TRP A 279 -9.70 -9.82 12.88
C TRP A 279 -10.78 -10.22 11.87
N HIS A 280 -12.00 -9.73 12.09
CA HIS A 280 -13.16 -9.91 11.21
C HIS A 280 -13.36 -11.35 10.67
N GLY A 281 -13.37 -12.33 11.59
CA GLY A 281 -13.70 -13.72 11.25
C GLY A 281 -12.53 -14.60 10.82
N GLY A 282 -11.28 -14.13 10.92
CA GLY A 282 -10.12 -14.98 10.65
C GLY A 282 -8.81 -14.41 11.20
N PHE A 283 -7.76 -15.24 11.24
CA PHE A 283 -6.42 -14.80 11.58
C PHE A 283 -5.74 -14.22 10.34
N LEU A 284 -5.21 -13.01 10.50
CA LEU A 284 -4.16 -12.48 9.66
C LEU A 284 -2.82 -12.98 10.20
N ILE A 285 -2.09 -13.74 9.37
CA ILE A 285 -0.91 -14.49 9.76
C ILE A 285 0.28 -13.97 8.95
N PRO A 286 1.22 -13.24 9.59
CA PRO A 286 2.49 -12.88 8.98
C PRO A 286 3.30 -14.13 8.63
N ALA A 287 3.66 -14.34 7.37
CA ALA A 287 4.54 -15.42 6.95
C ALA A 287 5.60 -14.91 5.98
N ASP A 288 6.66 -15.70 5.77
CA ASP A 288 7.68 -15.40 4.75
C ASP A 288 7.09 -15.35 3.33
N THR A 289 6.01 -16.10 3.09
CA THR A 289 5.28 -16.13 1.82
C THR A 289 4.25 -15.01 1.65
N GLY A 290 4.07 -14.15 2.66
CA GLY A 290 3.16 -13.00 2.64
C GLY A 290 2.21 -12.96 3.85
N LEU A 291 1.26 -12.02 3.84
CA LEU A 291 0.23 -11.92 4.88
C LEU A 291 -0.98 -12.78 4.55
N TRP A 292 -1.10 -13.95 5.17
CA TRP A 292 -2.22 -14.87 4.95
C TRP A 292 -3.45 -14.48 5.75
N TRP A 293 -4.65 -14.73 5.21
CA TRP A 293 -5.90 -14.62 5.96
C TRP A 293 -6.66 -15.94 5.95
N THR A 294 -6.93 -16.50 7.13
CA THR A 294 -7.63 -17.79 7.22
C THR A 294 -9.03 -17.74 6.60
N ARG A 295 -9.69 -16.59 6.61
CA ARG A 295 -11.00 -16.37 5.98
C ARG A 295 -10.96 -16.54 4.46
N THR A 296 -9.86 -16.19 3.81
CA THR A 296 -9.75 -16.17 2.34
C THR A 296 -9.04 -17.40 1.77
N GLY A 297 -8.26 -18.12 2.59
CA GLY A 297 -7.42 -19.19 2.09
C GLY A 297 -6.16 -18.68 1.36
N LYS A 298 -5.88 -17.36 1.35
CA LYS A 298 -4.88 -16.74 0.47
C LYS A 298 -4.16 -15.56 1.13
N PRO A 299 -2.98 -15.18 0.64
CA PRO A 299 -2.35 -13.92 1.00
C PRO A 299 -3.19 -12.70 0.58
N VAL A 300 -3.22 -11.67 1.43
CA VAL A 300 -4.05 -10.46 1.26
C VAL A 300 -3.27 -9.15 1.38
N GLY A 301 -1.95 -9.23 1.58
CA GLY A 301 -1.07 -8.06 1.63
C GLY A 301 -0.73 -7.49 0.24
N PRO A 302 -0.30 -6.22 0.11
CA PRO A 302 0.09 -5.62 -1.17
C PRO A 302 1.28 -6.32 -1.84
N ASP A 303 2.07 -7.04 -1.07
CA ASP A 303 3.16 -7.91 -1.55
C ASP A 303 2.66 -9.09 -2.37
N SER A 304 1.46 -9.59 -2.07
CA SER A 304 0.80 -10.64 -2.83
C SER A 304 -0.05 -10.15 -4.01
N ASN A 305 -0.19 -8.83 -4.21
CA ASN A 305 -0.86 -8.26 -5.38
C ASN A 305 -0.10 -8.65 -6.68
N PRO A 306 -0.73 -9.33 -7.66
CA PRO A 306 -0.10 -9.68 -8.94
C PRO A 306 0.22 -8.45 -9.81
N ASN A 307 -0.45 -7.32 -9.58
CA ASN A 307 -0.16 -6.04 -10.20
C ASN A 307 0.96 -5.27 -9.48
N ASN A 308 1.51 -5.82 -8.40
CA ASN A 308 2.72 -5.28 -7.81
C ASN A 308 3.93 -5.90 -8.52
N ARG A 309 4.57 -5.14 -9.41
CA ARG A 309 5.71 -5.61 -10.21
C ARG A 309 7.08 -5.32 -9.59
N ALA A 310 7.15 -4.70 -8.40
CA ALA A 310 8.36 -4.29 -7.65
C ALA A 310 9.42 -3.51 -8.43
N ASN A 311 10.07 -4.17 -9.39
CA ASN A 311 11.12 -3.65 -10.27
C ASN A 311 10.60 -2.75 -11.38
N HIS A 312 9.35 -2.31 -11.28
CA HIS A 312 8.82 -1.39 -12.26
C HIS A 312 9.46 -0.01 -12.04
N PRO A 313 9.91 0.69 -13.08
CA PRO A 313 10.54 2.00 -12.93
C PRO A 313 9.65 3.02 -12.19
N SER A 314 8.34 2.79 -12.20
CA SER A 314 7.33 3.58 -11.50
C SER A 314 7.11 3.21 -10.02
N LEU A 315 7.56 2.03 -9.59
CA LEU A 315 7.40 1.47 -8.23
C LEU A 315 8.69 1.51 -7.41
N VAL A 316 9.84 1.51 -8.07
CA VAL A 316 11.13 1.71 -7.42
C VAL A 316 11.25 3.21 -7.19
N ASN A 317 11.06 3.67 -5.95
CA ASN A 317 11.45 5.02 -5.57
C ASN A 317 12.88 5.23 -6.11
N VAL A 318 13.05 6.08 -7.13
CA VAL A 318 14.28 6.18 -7.95
C VAL A 318 15.49 6.53 -7.08
N THR A 319 15.26 6.92 -5.82
CA THR A 319 16.26 7.21 -4.81
C THR A 319 16.43 6.16 -3.70
N THR A 320 15.44 5.31 -3.37
CA THR A 320 15.52 4.41 -2.19
C THR A 320 15.24 2.92 -2.44
N GLN A 321 14.84 2.50 -3.64
CA GLN A 321 14.50 1.09 -3.96
C GLN A 321 13.43 0.45 -3.05
N ASP A 322 12.63 1.27 -2.36
CA ASP A 322 11.60 0.80 -1.45
C ASP A 322 10.34 0.32 -2.20
N SER A 323 10.07 -0.98 -2.17
CA SER A 323 8.82 -1.54 -2.67
C SER A 323 8.17 -2.45 -1.62
N VAL A 324 6.84 -2.37 -1.49
CA VAL A 324 6.04 -3.27 -0.64
C VAL A 324 5.74 -4.56 -1.42
N LYS A 325 6.79 -5.25 -1.90
CA LYS A 325 6.67 -6.53 -2.64
C LYS A 325 7.49 -7.65 -2.04
N HIS A 326 8.74 -7.35 -1.77
CA HIS A 326 9.71 -8.29 -1.28
C HIS A 326 10.08 -7.78 0.09
N GLY A 327 9.59 -8.43 1.14
CA GLY A 327 9.68 -7.93 2.49
C GLY A 327 8.88 -8.85 3.41
N ARG A 328 8.74 -8.44 4.66
CA ARG A 328 8.18 -9.27 5.71
C ARG A 328 7.19 -8.49 6.56
N TRP A 329 6.03 -9.10 6.77
CA TRP A 329 5.08 -8.65 7.78
C TRP A 329 5.62 -9.03 9.16
N MET A 330 5.74 -8.03 10.04
CA MET A 330 6.27 -8.24 11.39
C MET A 330 5.14 -8.33 12.39
N SER A 331 4.36 -7.28 12.57
CA SER A 331 3.30 -7.25 13.59
C SER A 331 2.01 -6.66 13.06
N LEU A 332 0.91 -7.02 13.71
CA LEU A 332 -0.44 -6.58 13.40
C LEU A 332 -1.14 -6.05 14.66
N ALA A 333 -1.86 -4.94 14.52
CA ALA A 333 -2.73 -4.38 15.55
C ALA A 333 -4.07 -3.98 14.94
N ALA A 334 -5.18 -4.40 15.55
CA ALA A 334 -6.52 -4.15 15.01
C ALA A 334 -7.33 -3.31 16.00
N PHE A 335 -8.14 -2.40 15.48
CA PHE A 335 -9.12 -1.64 16.26
C PHE A 335 -10.29 -1.25 15.36
N GLY A 336 -11.52 -1.55 15.81
CA GLY A 336 -12.72 -1.33 15.00
C GLY A 336 -12.63 -2.01 13.62
N GLU A 337 -12.93 -1.24 12.58
CA GLU A 337 -12.91 -1.67 11.17
C GLU A 337 -11.52 -1.65 10.53
N TYR A 338 -10.48 -1.34 11.31
CA TYR A 338 -9.14 -1.09 10.81
C TYR A 338 -8.12 -2.10 11.34
N ILE A 339 -7.16 -2.42 10.48
CA ILE A 339 -5.97 -3.20 10.81
C ILE A 339 -4.73 -2.39 10.47
N TYR A 340 -3.76 -2.39 11.36
CA TYR A 340 -2.44 -1.78 11.19
C TYR A 340 -1.39 -2.85 11.17
N ALA A 341 -0.34 -2.62 10.40
CA ALA A 341 0.73 -3.57 10.22
C ALA A 341 2.10 -2.89 10.12
N ILE A 342 3.11 -3.58 10.63
CA ILE A 342 4.51 -3.25 10.36
C ILE A 342 5.01 -4.17 9.25
N TYR A 343 5.49 -3.57 8.16
CA TYR A 343 6.08 -4.28 7.03
C TYR A 343 7.52 -3.81 6.84
N VAL A 344 8.49 -4.71 6.95
CA VAL A 344 9.90 -4.40 6.70
C VAL A 344 10.23 -4.79 5.26
N THR A 345 10.77 -3.84 4.49
CA THR A 345 11.13 -4.11 3.09
C THR A 345 12.38 -5.01 3.02
N SER A 346 12.58 -5.70 1.90
CA SER A 346 13.77 -6.53 1.65
C SER A 346 15.07 -5.74 1.53
N ALA A 347 15.01 -4.41 1.46
CA ALA A 347 16.19 -3.56 1.65
C ALA A 347 16.74 -3.69 3.08
N GLY A 348 15.88 -4.10 4.02
CA GLY A 348 16.22 -4.46 5.40
C GLY A 348 16.36 -3.29 6.36
N SER A 349 16.58 -2.07 5.86
CA SER A 349 16.71 -0.85 6.67
C SER A 349 15.41 -0.11 6.93
N ASP A 350 14.36 -0.40 6.16
CA ASP A 350 13.16 0.43 6.09
C ASP A 350 11.91 -0.36 6.49
N LEU A 351 11.15 0.17 7.45
CA LEU A 351 9.80 -0.29 7.75
C LEU A 351 8.75 0.66 7.19
N ARG A 352 7.62 0.08 6.82
CA ARG A 352 6.38 0.77 6.46
C ARG A 352 5.33 0.46 7.51
N VAL A 353 4.66 1.51 7.97
CA VAL A 353 3.44 1.37 8.75
C VAL A 353 2.29 1.38 7.78
N LEU A 354 1.69 0.21 7.63
CA LEU A 354 0.55 0.02 6.75
C LEU A 354 -0.72 0.06 7.58
N TRP A 355 -1.75 0.67 7.01
CA TRP A 355 -3.10 0.69 7.52
C TRP A 355 -3.99 0.06 6.47
N GLY A 356 -4.96 -0.75 6.89
CA GLY A 356 -5.89 -1.39 6.00
C GLY A 356 -7.29 -1.53 6.59
N ARG A 357 -8.24 -1.77 5.69
CA ARG A 357 -9.66 -2.04 6.00
C ARG A 357 -10.24 -3.00 4.98
N GLU A 358 -11.40 -3.59 5.29
CA GLU A 358 -12.15 -4.33 4.29
C GLU A 358 -12.65 -3.38 3.19
N ARG A 359 -12.64 -3.89 1.95
CA ARG A 359 -13.21 -3.19 0.80
C ARG A 359 -14.73 -3.17 0.92
N THR A 360 -15.33 -2.01 0.69
CA THR A 360 -16.79 -1.81 0.66
C THR A 360 -17.29 -1.70 -0.78
N GLU A 361 -18.61 -1.64 -0.98
CA GLU A 361 -19.21 -1.43 -2.31
C GLU A 361 -18.94 -0.03 -2.87
N GLU A 362 -18.56 0.92 -2.03
CA GLU A 362 -18.22 2.30 -2.42
C GLU A 362 -16.79 2.41 -2.96
N ASP A 363 -15.95 1.39 -2.70
CA ASP A 363 -14.60 1.37 -3.21
C ASP A 363 -14.53 1.03 -4.70
N PRO A 364 -13.56 1.59 -5.42
CA PRO A 364 -13.27 1.17 -6.78
C PRO A 364 -12.92 -0.32 -6.84
N PRO A 365 -13.22 -0.99 -7.97
CA PRO A 365 -12.71 -2.33 -8.23
C PRO A 365 -11.20 -2.41 -8.04
N GLY A 366 -10.74 -3.22 -7.10
CA GLY A 366 -9.31 -3.39 -6.80
C GLY A 366 -8.94 -4.84 -6.50
N TRP A 367 -7.64 -5.10 -6.36
CA TRP A 367 -7.18 -6.43 -6.00
C TRP A 367 -7.40 -6.70 -4.50
N GLY A 368 -7.81 -7.94 -4.20
CA GLY A 368 -7.94 -8.43 -2.84
C GLY A 368 -9.13 -7.86 -2.05
N PRO A 369 -9.44 -8.47 -0.90
CA PRO A 369 -10.55 -8.05 -0.04
C PRO A 369 -10.18 -6.86 0.86
N LEU A 370 -8.91 -6.50 0.96
CA LEU A 370 -8.42 -5.41 1.80
C LEU A 370 -7.89 -4.27 0.95
N VAL A 371 -8.19 -3.05 1.38
CA VAL A 371 -7.55 -1.84 0.89
C VAL A 371 -6.42 -1.49 1.85
N TRP A 372 -5.20 -1.34 1.34
CA TRP A 372 -4.02 -1.01 2.13
C TRP A 372 -3.45 0.34 1.74
N HIS A 373 -2.99 1.10 2.73
CA HIS A 373 -2.29 2.37 2.57
C HIS A 373 -1.08 2.43 3.50
N ALA A 374 -0.10 3.29 3.18
CA ALA A 374 1.05 3.50 4.02
C ALA A 374 0.91 4.84 4.72
N VAL A 375 0.79 4.80 6.04
CA VAL A 375 0.58 5.98 6.90
C VAL A 375 1.88 6.45 7.55
N GLY A 376 2.93 5.63 7.52
CA GLY A 376 4.19 5.94 8.16
C GLY A 376 5.37 5.11 7.69
N SER A 377 6.53 5.45 8.23
CA SER A 377 7.80 4.78 7.96
C SER A 377 8.78 5.01 9.10
N GLY A 378 9.74 4.11 9.23
CA GLY A 378 10.79 4.15 10.25
C GLY A 378 12.00 3.30 9.83
N GLY A 379 13.00 3.27 10.70
CA GLY A 379 14.15 2.38 10.55
C GLY A 379 13.83 0.98 11.07
N ALA A 380 14.36 -0.04 10.40
CA ALA A 380 14.29 -1.43 10.83
C ALA A 380 15.58 -2.19 10.56
N ASP A 381 15.63 -3.41 11.09
CA ASP A 381 16.51 -4.49 10.67
C ASP A 381 15.63 -5.64 10.19
N PHE A 382 16.00 -6.31 9.10
CA PHE A 382 15.23 -7.45 8.60
C PHE A 382 15.30 -8.66 9.55
N ASP A 383 16.39 -8.77 10.30
CA ASP A 383 16.66 -9.92 11.17
C ASP A 383 15.95 -9.81 12.52
N ASP A 384 15.34 -8.68 12.85
CA ASP A 384 14.64 -8.45 14.12
C ASP A 384 13.11 -8.42 13.97
N PHE A 385 12.41 -8.67 15.08
CA PHE A 385 10.95 -8.60 15.12
C PHE A 385 10.48 -7.24 15.62
N PHE A 386 9.67 -6.55 14.82
CA PHE A 386 9.14 -5.22 15.13
C PHE A 386 7.68 -5.31 15.54
N GLY A 387 7.42 -5.11 16.83
CA GLY A 387 6.07 -5.14 17.39
C GLY A 387 5.24 -3.91 17.04
N CYS A 388 3.91 -4.07 17.10
CA CYS A 388 2.98 -2.96 17.20
C CYS A 388 1.76 -3.35 18.05
N THR A 389 1.10 -2.35 18.63
CA THR A 389 -0.18 -2.51 19.33
C THR A 389 -1.02 -1.25 19.19
N ILE A 390 -2.30 -1.34 19.52
CA ILE A 390 -3.14 -0.18 19.75
C ILE A 390 -3.52 -0.17 21.23
N THR A 391 -3.33 0.98 21.87
CA THR A 391 -3.82 1.25 23.23
C THR A 391 -5.18 1.91 23.16
N GLU A 392 -6.05 1.63 24.12
CA GLU A 392 -7.43 2.15 24.19
C GLU A 392 -7.63 3.10 25.38
N THR A 393 -6.73 3.04 26.38
CA THR A 393 -6.84 3.80 27.63
C THR A 393 -6.04 5.11 27.65
N SER A 394 -5.33 5.42 26.57
CA SER A 394 -4.50 6.61 26.44
C SER A 394 -5.30 7.90 26.62
N GLU A 395 -4.82 8.80 27.48
CA GLU A 395 -5.43 10.11 27.67
C GLU A 395 -5.02 11.05 26.54
N PHE A 396 -5.98 11.41 25.69
CA PHE A 396 -5.80 12.47 24.70
C PHE A 396 -5.90 13.85 25.37
N SER A 397 -6.80 13.97 26.36
CA SER A 397 -6.90 15.12 27.24
C SER A 397 -7.41 14.67 28.61
N ALA A 398 -7.42 15.57 29.59
CA ALA A 398 -8.01 15.34 30.91
C ALA A 398 -9.50 14.93 30.90
N THR A 399 -10.19 14.98 29.74
CA THR A 399 -11.61 14.62 29.59
C THR A 399 -11.89 13.62 28.47
N GLU A 400 -10.87 13.20 27.74
CA GLU A 400 -11.06 12.38 26.54
C GLU A 400 -9.93 11.35 26.41
N THR A 401 -10.32 10.08 26.27
CA THR A 401 -9.43 9.00 25.86
C THR A 401 -9.60 8.73 24.37
N ARG A 402 -8.49 8.36 23.71
CA ARG A 402 -8.47 7.97 22.29
C ARG A 402 -7.49 6.83 22.07
N PRO A 403 -7.68 6.02 21.03
CA PRO A 403 -6.72 5.00 20.72
C PRO A 403 -5.43 5.59 20.14
N PHE A 404 -4.30 4.97 20.48
CA PHE A 404 -3.00 5.30 19.89
C PHE A 404 -2.37 4.03 19.33
N LEU A 405 -1.85 4.14 18.10
CA LEU A 405 -1.03 3.10 17.50
C LEU A 405 0.40 3.27 18.01
N TRP A 406 0.95 2.20 18.58
CA TRP A 406 2.34 2.10 19.02
C TRP A 406 3.09 1.09 18.18
N GLY A 407 4.37 1.34 17.93
CA GLY A 407 5.21 0.38 17.23
C GLY A 407 6.71 0.61 17.45
N ALA A 408 7.50 -0.38 17.06
CA ALA A 408 8.95 -0.25 17.06
C ALA A 408 9.46 0.62 15.89
N ASN A 409 10.54 1.37 16.12
CA ASN A 409 11.30 2.13 15.11
C ASN A 409 12.78 2.08 15.50
N GLY A 410 13.56 1.26 14.80
CA GLY A 410 14.86 0.79 15.26
C GLY A 410 14.75 0.28 16.70
N ASN A 411 15.68 0.69 17.55
CA ASN A 411 15.69 0.31 18.98
C ASN A 411 14.82 1.21 19.87
N SER A 412 13.96 2.03 19.26
CA SER A 412 13.05 2.94 19.94
C SER A 412 11.60 2.54 19.70
N THR A 413 10.68 3.20 20.37
CA THR A 413 9.24 3.08 20.10
C THR A 413 8.72 4.38 19.48
N TRP A 414 7.61 4.31 18.78
CA TRP A 414 6.88 5.48 18.32
C TRP A 414 5.39 5.31 18.59
N TYR A 415 4.67 6.43 18.60
CA TYR A 415 3.22 6.44 18.60
C TYR A 415 2.65 7.33 17.50
N MET A 416 1.43 7.01 17.11
CA MET A 416 0.58 7.77 16.21
C MET A 416 -0.81 7.83 16.83
N GLN A 417 -1.38 9.01 16.92
CA GLN A 417 -2.74 9.18 17.39
C GLN A 417 -3.75 8.69 16.35
N LEU A 418 -4.79 8.00 16.80
CA LEU A 418 -5.91 7.57 15.98
C LEU A 418 -7.20 8.28 16.41
N ASP A 419 -8.21 8.32 15.55
CA ASP A 419 -9.55 8.73 15.95
C ASP A 419 -10.27 7.62 16.74
N LYS A 420 -11.43 7.93 17.33
CA LYS A 420 -12.19 7.01 18.20
C LYS A 420 -12.63 5.71 17.53
N ASP A 421 -12.75 5.70 16.21
CA ASP A 421 -13.04 4.51 15.41
C ASP A 421 -11.77 3.73 15.02
N GLY A 422 -10.59 4.28 15.31
CA GLY A 422 -9.28 3.75 14.93
C GLY A 422 -8.77 4.25 13.59
N ALA A 423 -9.43 5.20 12.92
CA ALA A 423 -8.94 5.75 11.66
C ALA A 423 -7.64 6.55 11.86
N PRO A 424 -6.72 6.56 10.87
CA PRO A 424 -5.52 7.39 10.91
C PRO A 424 -5.81 8.86 10.56
N ALA A 425 -7.08 9.24 10.54
CA ALA A 425 -7.56 10.61 10.35
C ALA A 425 -8.66 10.81 11.39
N GLY A 426 -8.89 12.05 11.77
CA GLY A 426 -9.78 12.35 12.88
C GLY A 426 -10.31 13.76 12.80
N LYS A 427 -11.07 14.13 13.82
CA LYS A 427 -11.76 15.41 13.83
C LYS A 427 -10.80 16.59 13.59
N ARG A 428 -11.33 17.57 12.85
CA ARG A 428 -10.82 18.94 12.76
C ARG A 428 -10.44 19.44 14.18
N GLY A 429 -9.17 19.47 14.51
CA GLY A 429 -8.63 19.90 15.79
C GLY A 429 -7.39 19.15 16.21
N ASP A 430 -7.43 17.85 15.95
CA ASP A 430 -7.04 16.95 17.01
C ASP A 430 -5.86 16.04 16.64
N ILE A 431 -5.25 16.24 15.48
CA ILE A 431 -4.19 15.36 14.97
C ILE A 431 -2.93 16.17 14.66
N ASP A 432 -1.82 15.69 15.20
CA ASP A 432 -0.49 16.18 14.83
C ASP A 432 -0.09 15.68 13.44
N LEU A 433 0.45 16.59 12.64
CA LEU A 433 0.85 16.29 11.26
C LEU A 433 2.37 16.18 11.12
N ALA A 434 2.84 15.29 10.26
CA ALA A 434 4.23 15.28 9.86
C ALA A 434 4.54 16.49 8.97
N THR A 435 5.79 16.95 9.03
CA THR A 435 6.29 18.07 8.21
C THR A 435 6.52 17.71 6.75
N SER A 436 6.43 16.41 6.40
CA SER A 436 6.49 15.98 5.01
C SER A 436 5.79 14.65 4.77
N GLY A 437 5.37 14.44 3.54
CA GLY A 437 4.82 13.18 3.04
C GLY A 437 4.92 13.14 1.52
N GLN A 438 4.88 11.95 0.95
CA GLN A 438 4.84 11.78 -0.51
C GLN A 438 3.93 10.62 -0.91
N ILE A 439 3.36 10.71 -2.11
CA ILE A 439 2.63 9.61 -2.76
C ILE A 439 2.93 9.58 -4.25
N TYR A 440 2.98 8.37 -4.81
CA TYR A 440 3.24 8.11 -6.22
C TYR A 440 2.02 7.42 -6.85
N THR A 441 1.62 7.88 -8.03
CA THR A 441 0.68 7.13 -8.88
C THR A 441 1.36 5.90 -9.48
N GLY A 442 0.56 4.93 -9.90
CA GLY A 442 0.99 4.03 -10.97
C GLY A 442 1.22 4.80 -12.28
N GLU A 443 1.67 4.10 -13.32
CA GLU A 443 1.81 4.70 -14.65
C GLU A 443 0.45 5.11 -15.23
N LEU A 444 0.34 6.38 -15.62
CA LEU A 444 -0.79 6.96 -16.32
C LEU A 444 -0.50 6.93 -17.83
N ASP A 445 -1.19 6.07 -18.56
CA ASP A 445 -1.16 6.05 -20.03
C ASP A 445 -2.46 6.55 -20.67
N PHE A 446 -3.38 7.06 -19.85
CA PHE A 446 -4.70 7.55 -20.24
C PHE A 446 -5.52 6.50 -21.03
N ASP A 447 -5.34 5.21 -20.70
CA ASP A 447 -5.89 4.07 -21.43
C ASP A 447 -5.58 4.05 -22.94
N LEU A 448 -4.58 4.84 -23.34
CA LEU A 448 -4.12 4.98 -24.71
C LEU A 448 -2.63 4.62 -24.77
N PRO A 449 -2.23 3.37 -24.48
CA PRO A 449 -0.83 2.98 -24.47
C PRO A 449 -0.15 3.32 -25.80
N ARG A 450 1.11 3.77 -25.74
CA ARG A 450 1.97 4.11 -26.90
C ARG A 450 1.53 5.32 -27.74
N VAL A 451 0.37 5.92 -27.46
CA VAL A 451 -0.07 7.18 -28.08
C VAL A 451 0.63 8.34 -27.36
N THR A 452 1.17 9.31 -28.11
CA THR A 452 1.71 10.55 -27.53
C THR A 452 0.56 11.43 -27.07
N LYS A 453 0.67 12.03 -25.89
CA LYS A 453 -0.27 13.01 -25.36
C LYS A 453 0.43 14.33 -25.19
N GLN A 454 -0.31 15.41 -25.44
CA GLN A 454 0.08 16.74 -25.00
C GLN A 454 -0.55 17.00 -23.61
N LEU A 455 0.29 17.14 -22.60
CA LEU A 455 -0.09 17.43 -21.22
C LEU A 455 -0.41 18.93 -21.09
N HIS A 456 -1.60 19.26 -20.61
CA HIS A 456 -2.07 20.64 -20.56
C HIS A 456 -1.89 21.24 -19.17
N LYS A 457 -2.58 20.68 -18.18
CA LYS A 457 -2.55 21.17 -16.80
C LYS A 457 -2.92 20.08 -15.80
N ILE A 458 -2.53 20.31 -14.56
CA ILE A 458 -3.09 19.65 -13.38
C ILE A 458 -3.93 20.68 -12.64
N ASP A 459 -5.18 20.35 -12.35
CA ASP A 459 -6.09 21.23 -11.61
C ASP A 459 -6.76 20.52 -10.43
N GLY A 460 -7.26 21.29 -9.47
CA GLY A 460 -7.89 20.78 -8.25
C GLY A 460 -8.20 21.89 -7.26
N TRP A 461 -8.53 21.51 -6.03
CA TRP A 461 -8.79 22.42 -4.92
C TRP A 461 -7.82 22.16 -3.78
N ALA A 462 -7.23 23.23 -3.23
CA ALA A 462 -6.50 23.18 -1.98
C ALA A 462 -7.35 23.80 -0.86
N GLU A 463 -7.34 23.16 0.30
CA GLU A 463 -8.13 23.57 1.46
C GLU A 463 -7.29 23.44 2.74
N ASP A 464 -7.60 24.26 3.74
CA ASP A 464 -6.96 24.31 5.06
C ASP A 464 -5.43 24.59 5.04
N MET A 465 -4.96 25.31 4.02
CA MET A 465 -3.58 25.75 3.84
C MET A 465 -3.21 26.88 4.82
N LYS A 466 -2.04 26.76 5.47
CA LYS A 466 -1.47 27.82 6.32
C LYS A 466 -0.12 28.30 5.80
N THR A 467 0.36 29.42 6.36
CA THR A 467 1.73 29.89 6.11
C THR A 467 2.75 28.78 6.40
N GLY A 468 3.64 28.53 5.43
CA GLY A 468 4.65 27.48 5.54
C GLY A 468 4.19 26.10 5.07
N HIS A 469 2.91 25.94 4.72
CA HIS A 469 2.36 24.72 4.11
C HIS A 469 2.50 24.79 2.59
N ALA A 470 2.91 23.68 1.98
CA ALA A 470 3.02 23.60 0.53
C ALA A 470 2.76 22.18 0.02
N TRP A 471 1.92 22.08 -1.02
CA TRP A 471 1.83 20.91 -1.87
C TRP A 471 2.64 21.13 -3.15
N LYS A 472 3.38 20.10 -3.57
CA LYS A 472 4.18 20.13 -4.80
C LYS A 472 3.83 18.93 -5.65
N ILE A 473 3.60 19.18 -6.94
CA ILE A 473 3.27 18.13 -7.88
C ILE A 473 4.45 17.97 -8.85
N TYR A 474 4.97 16.75 -8.90
CA TYR A 474 6.05 16.35 -9.79
C TYR A 474 5.54 15.33 -10.80
N ALA A 475 6.14 15.34 -11.98
CA ALA A 475 5.89 14.38 -13.04
C ALA A 475 7.18 13.68 -13.46
N PHE A 476 7.04 12.44 -13.92
CA PHE A 476 8.06 11.67 -14.62
C PHE A 476 7.45 11.26 -15.96
N ARG A 477 7.96 11.83 -17.06
CA ARG A 477 7.44 11.57 -18.40
C ARG A 477 8.29 10.50 -19.09
N ASP A 478 7.66 9.45 -19.60
CA ASP A 478 8.30 8.38 -20.37
C ASP A 478 9.58 7.79 -19.71
N GLY A 479 9.58 7.66 -18.38
CA GLY A 479 10.72 7.17 -17.60
C GLY A 479 11.89 8.17 -17.45
N GLY A 480 11.66 9.45 -17.79
CA GLY A 480 12.63 10.54 -17.64
C GLY A 480 12.85 10.98 -16.19
N SER A 481 13.66 12.03 -16.02
CA SER A 481 13.92 12.63 -14.71
C SER A 481 12.69 13.32 -14.13
N GLN A 482 12.64 13.40 -12.80
CA GLN A 482 11.64 14.18 -12.07
C GLN A 482 11.63 15.64 -12.54
N GLU A 483 10.45 16.18 -12.81
CA GLU A 483 10.24 17.62 -13.06
C GLU A 483 9.06 18.12 -12.24
N GLN A 484 9.12 19.37 -11.79
CA GLN A 484 8.01 20.01 -11.10
C GLN A 484 7.01 20.54 -12.12
N VAL A 485 5.70 20.31 -11.88
CA VAL A 485 4.62 20.85 -12.70
C VAL A 485 4.14 22.14 -12.05
N GLY A 486 4.36 23.29 -12.71
CA GLY A 486 3.97 24.60 -12.18
C GLY A 486 4.70 24.99 -10.88
N SER A 487 4.06 25.89 -10.12
CA SER A 487 4.55 26.38 -8.81
C SER A 487 4.00 25.54 -7.65
N ASP A 488 4.61 25.68 -6.47
CA ASP A 488 4.07 25.15 -5.22
C ASP A 488 2.64 25.69 -4.97
N ILE A 489 1.76 24.86 -4.43
CA ILE A 489 0.41 25.26 -3.98
C ILE A 489 0.52 25.62 -2.50
N THR A 490 0.36 26.91 -2.17
CA THR A 490 0.61 27.45 -0.82
C THR A 490 -0.59 28.19 -0.23
N THR A 491 -1.73 28.19 -0.91
CA THR A 491 -2.94 28.93 -0.52
C THR A 491 -4.18 28.13 -0.85
N ASP A 492 -5.25 28.35 -0.10
CA ASP A 492 -6.57 27.77 -0.38
C ASP A 492 -7.14 28.23 -1.73
N GLY A 493 -8.01 27.38 -2.28
CA GLY A 493 -8.81 27.65 -3.47
C GLY A 493 -8.46 26.75 -4.64
N TYR A 494 -9.11 27.04 -5.77
CA TYR A 494 -8.84 26.38 -7.04
C TYR A 494 -7.44 26.71 -7.54
N PHE A 495 -6.70 25.70 -7.99
CA PHE A 495 -5.37 25.86 -8.58
C PHE A 495 -5.31 25.25 -9.98
N GLU A 496 -4.40 25.80 -10.79
CA GLU A 496 -4.02 25.26 -12.09
C GLU A 496 -2.49 25.30 -12.22
N LEU A 497 -1.89 24.13 -12.48
CA LEU A 497 -0.46 23.98 -12.71
C LEU A 497 -0.25 23.55 -14.16
N PHE A 498 0.46 24.36 -14.93
CA PHE A 498 0.68 24.13 -16.36
C PHE A 498 2.05 23.53 -16.62
N TRP A 499 2.11 22.65 -17.61
CA TRP A 499 3.38 22.31 -18.25
C TRP A 499 3.85 23.48 -19.12
N THR A 500 5.16 23.59 -19.33
CA THR A 500 5.71 24.57 -20.25
C THR A 500 5.53 24.06 -21.67
N GLN A 501 4.62 24.70 -22.40
CA GLN A 501 4.27 24.36 -23.78
C GLN A 501 5.52 24.23 -24.66
N ASP A 502 5.52 23.23 -25.55
CA ASP A 502 6.58 22.93 -26.52
C ASP A 502 7.94 22.58 -25.90
N THR A 503 8.00 22.29 -24.60
CA THR A 503 9.25 21.91 -23.92
C THR A 503 9.10 20.62 -23.12
N ASN A 504 8.15 20.59 -22.18
CA ASN A 504 7.91 19.46 -21.30
C ASN A 504 6.44 19.03 -21.24
N ASP A 505 5.66 19.39 -22.24
CA ASP A 505 4.23 19.14 -22.34
C ASP A 505 3.89 17.90 -23.18
N THR A 506 4.83 17.01 -23.47
CA THR A 506 4.54 15.79 -24.24
C THR A 506 5.01 14.54 -23.52
N ALA A 507 4.16 13.50 -23.51
CA ALA A 507 4.49 12.19 -22.94
C ALA A 507 3.58 11.11 -23.52
N ARG A 508 4.07 9.87 -23.64
CA ARG A 508 3.20 8.70 -23.85
C ARG A 508 2.67 8.18 -22.53
N MET A 509 3.41 8.40 -21.46
CA MET A 509 3.11 7.93 -20.13
C MET A 509 3.64 8.90 -19.09
N VAL A 510 2.90 9.06 -18.00
CA VAL A 510 3.27 9.93 -16.89
C VAL A 510 3.18 9.15 -15.59
N LEU A 511 4.16 9.31 -14.71
CA LEU A 511 3.97 9.04 -13.29
C LEU A 511 3.87 10.39 -12.57
N VAL A 512 2.92 10.52 -11.65
CA VAL A 512 2.76 11.71 -10.82
C VAL A 512 3.21 11.39 -9.40
N ARG A 513 4.03 12.26 -8.84
CA ARG A 513 4.43 12.28 -7.43
C ARG A 513 3.86 13.54 -6.79
N ILE A 514 3.17 13.39 -5.67
CA ILE A 514 2.63 14.51 -4.91
C ILE A 514 3.34 14.55 -3.56
N ASP A 515 3.95 15.69 -3.26
CA ASP A 515 4.65 15.96 -2.02
C ASP A 515 3.87 16.94 -1.16
N TRP A 516 3.76 16.59 0.11
CA TRP A 516 3.35 17.47 1.20
C TRP A 516 4.59 17.97 1.93
N THR A 517 4.65 19.27 2.24
CA THR A 517 5.70 19.87 3.09
C THR A 517 5.16 20.96 4.00
N ALA A 518 5.67 21.03 5.23
CA ALA A 518 5.44 22.13 6.17
C ALA A 518 6.76 22.55 6.84
N SER A 519 6.96 23.86 7.04
CA SER A 519 8.16 24.38 7.70
C SER A 519 8.11 24.24 9.23
N ASP A 520 7.06 24.73 9.89
CA ASP A 520 7.12 24.94 11.35
C ASP A 520 5.78 24.75 12.11
N ASN A 521 4.68 24.43 11.41
CA ASN A 521 3.36 24.34 12.04
C ASN A 521 2.68 23.00 11.75
N THR A 522 2.81 22.07 12.71
CA THR A 522 2.15 20.74 12.74
C THR A 522 0.89 20.73 13.60
N THR A 523 0.68 21.78 14.41
CA THR A 523 -0.55 22.03 15.18
C THR A 523 -1.53 22.81 14.31
N ASN A 524 -2.01 22.17 13.25
CA ASN A 524 -3.20 22.64 12.54
C ASN A 524 -4.30 21.61 12.68
N GLU A 525 -5.41 22.09 13.22
CA GLU A 525 -6.69 21.45 13.45
C GLU A 525 -7.33 20.78 12.21
N ASP A 526 -6.67 20.48 11.10
CA ASP A 526 -7.36 19.90 9.92
C ASP A 526 -6.43 19.11 9.02
N GLY A 527 -5.20 19.62 8.96
CA GLY A 527 -4.25 19.29 7.92
C GLY A 527 -4.69 19.81 6.56
N PRO A 528 -3.78 20.46 5.82
CA PRO A 528 -4.09 20.82 4.46
C PRO A 528 -4.35 19.58 3.63
N HIS A 529 -5.26 19.72 2.68
CA HIS A 529 -5.58 18.65 1.74
C HIS A 529 -5.80 19.18 0.33
N LEU A 530 -5.61 18.28 -0.63
CA LEU A 530 -6.01 18.49 -2.01
C LEU A 530 -7.27 17.67 -2.29
N ARG A 531 -8.18 18.25 -3.05
CA ARG A 531 -9.43 17.60 -3.49
C ARG A 531 -9.59 17.69 -5.00
N ASP A 532 -10.19 16.67 -5.59
CA ASP A 532 -10.56 16.61 -7.01
C ASP A 532 -9.37 16.88 -7.96
N VAL A 533 -8.18 16.37 -7.60
CA VAL A 533 -6.97 16.59 -8.40
C VAL A 533 -7.10 15.83 -9.71
N MET A 534 -6.96 16.51 -10.84
CA MET A 534 -7.06 15.92 -12.17
C MET A 534 -5.88 16.28 -13.06
N ILE A 535 -5.39 15.30 -13.81
CA ILE A 535 -4.47 15.53 -14.93
C ILE A 535 -5.27 15.66 -16.23
N ARG A 536 -5.01 16.73 -16.98
CA ARG A 536 -5.63 17.00 -18.27
C ARG A 536 -4.61 16.92 -19.39
N ALA A 537 -4.96 16.19 -20.44
CA ALA A 537 -4.12 15.99 -21.60
C ALA A 537 -4.96 15.92 -22.88
N ILE A 538 -4.30 15.95 -24.03
CA ILE A 538 -4.90 15.76 -25.35
C ILE A 538 -4.17 14.63 -26.06
N ALA A 539 -4.89 13.68 -26.65
CA ALA A 539 -4.29 12.66 -27.49
C ALA A 539 -3.74 13.27 -28.79
N VAL A 540 -2.44 13.08 -29.03
CA VAL A 540 -1.74 13.46 -30.26
C VAL A 540 -1.20 12.20 -30.92
N PRO A 541 -2.08 11.33 -31.48
CA PRO A 541 -1.63 10.11 -32.14
C PRO A 541 -0.66 10.45 -33.27
N ASP A 542 0.31 9.57 -33.49
CA ASP A 542 1.31 9.70 -34.56
C ASP A 542 0.68 9.32 -35.90
N VAL A 543 -0.41 10.01 -36.23
CA VAL A 543 -1.06 9.91 -37.52
C VAL A 543 -0.35 10.88 -38.44
N THR A 544 0.67 10.39 -39.15
CA THR A 544 0.83 10.86 -40.51
C THR A 544 -0.49 10.55 -41.19
N ARG A 545 -1.31 11.57 -41.46
CA ARG A 545 -2.60 11.41 -42.13
C ARG A 545 -2.34 10.84 -43.53
N GLU A 546 -2.30 9.51 -43.65
CA GLU A 546 -2.13 8.83 -44.92
C GLU A 546 -3.48 8.75 -45.63
N TRP A 547 -3.72 9.68 -46.55
CA TRP A 547 -4.90 9.61 -47.40
C TRP A 547 -4.64 8.63 -48.53
N THR A 548 -5.36 7.51 -48.53
CA THR A 548 -5.32 6.53 -49.62
C THR A 548 -6.39 6.85 -50.65
N PHE A 549 -5.97 7.35 -51.81
CA PHE A 549 -6.88 7.57 -52.94
C PHE A 549 -6.95 6.33 -53.81
N LEU A 550 -8.17 5.93 -54.18
CA LEU A 550 -8.45 4.84 -55.12
C LEU A 550 -8.82 5.46 -56.47
N PHE A 551 -7.94 5.31 -57.46
CA PHE A 551 -8.23 5.73 -58.83
C PHE A 551 -8.64 4.52 -59.65
N ALA A 552 -9.85 4.56 -60.22
CA ALA A 552 -10.25 3.68 -61.31
C ALA A 552 -9.77 4.30 -62.63
N VAL A 553 -8.93 3.58 -63.37
CA VAL A 553 -8.45 4.04 -64.68
C VAL A 553 -9.27 3.37 -65.76
N GLU A 554 -10.25 4.10 -66.30
CA GLU A 554 -10.94 3.73 -67.54
C GLU A 554 -10.07 4.18 -68.71
N ASP A 555 -9.47 3.23 -69.41
CA ASP A 555 -8.61 3.52 -70.55
C ASP A 555 -9.29 3.13 -71.87
N GLU A 556 -9.78 4.13 -72.60
CA GLU A 556 -10.30 3.95 -73.96
C GLU A 556 -9.18 3.62 -74.99
N GLN A 557 -7.90 3.80 -74.64
CA GLN A 557 -6.76 3.68 -75.55
C GLN A 557 -5.92 2.41 -75.35
N GLY A 558 -6.31 1.50 -74.45
CA GLY A 558 -5.68 0.18 -74.30
C GLY A 558 -4.21 0.21 -73.84
N LYS A 559 -3.78 1.24 -73.10
CA LYS A 559 -2.45 1.29 -72.48
C LYS A 559 -2.31 0.14 -71.47
N THR A 560 -1.12 -0.45 -71.45
CA THR A 560 -0.76 -1.48 -70.47
C THR A 560 -0.64 -0.89 -69.06
N ALA A 561 -0.99 -1.66 -68.03
CA ALA A 561 -0.82 -1.35 -66.61
C ALA A 561 0.52 -0.66 -66.26
N LYS A 562 1.62 -1.16 -66.85
CA LYS A 562 2.98 -0.65 -66.65
C LYS A 562 3.16 0.81 -67.10
N LYS A 563 2.48 1.20 -68.18
CA LYS A 563 2.54 2.56 -68.73
C LYS A 563 1.73 3.53 -67.89
N ILE A 564 0.54 3.11 -67.44
CA ILE A 564 -0.30 3.88 -66.51
C ILE A 564 0.44 4.13 -65.19
N ARG A 565 1.07 3.09 -64.63
CA ARG A 565 1.91 3.22 -63.43
C ARG A 565 3.07 4.19 -63.63
N SER A 566 3.79 4.10 -64.76
CA SER A 566 4.91 5.01 -65.06
C SER A 566 4.48 6.46 -65.25
N GLU A 567 3.30 6.69 -65.84
CA GLU A 567 2.72 8.04 -65.98
C GLU A 567 2.34 8.60 -64.60
N LEU A 568 1.75 7.78 -63.71
CA LEU A 568 1.41 8.17 -62.34
C LEU A 568 2.63 8.35 -61.43
N GLU A 569 3.68 7.54 -61.59
CA GLU A 569 4.96 7.74 -60.92
C GLU A 569 5.61 9.07 -61.32
N ALA A 570 5.33 9.60 -62.51
CA ALA A 570 5.79 10.93 -62.93
C ALA A 570 5.04 12.09 -62.22
N TYR A 571 3.88 11.82 -61.61
CA TYR A 571 3.13 12.78 -60.78
C TYR A 571 3.47 12.67 -59.29
N VAL A 572 4.38 11.75 -58.90
CA VAL A 572 4.91 11.67 -57.52
C VAL A 572 5.65 12.97 -57.21
N GLY A 573 5.13 13.72 -56.25
CA GLY A 573 5.65 15.02 -55.86
C GLY A 573 5.00 16.26 -56.51
N ASP A 574 4.03 16.10 -57.42
CA ASP A 574 3.45 17.24 -58.18
C ASP A 574 1.91 17.27 -58.19
N LEU A 575 1.26 16.95 -57.06
CA LEU A 575 -0.21 16.96 -56.96
C LEU A 575 -0.73 18.39 -56.79
N LYS A 576 -0.83 19.12 -57.90
CA LYS A 576 -1.02 20.59 -57.90
C LYS A 576 -2.39 21.10 -57.49
N ARG A 577 -3.42 20.25 -57.52
CA ARG A 577 -4.79 20.61 -57.10
C ARG A 577 -5.71 19.41 -57.23
N PHE A 578 -6.44 19.05 -56.20
CA PHE A 578 -7.62 18.19 -56.34
C PHE A 578 -8.84 18.90 -55.76
N THR A 579 -9.97 18.79 -56.47
CA THR A 579 -11.26 19.29 -56.00
C THR A 579 -12.09 18.08 -55.59
N LEU A 580 -12.42 17.98 -54.31
CA LEU A 580 -13.30 16.96 -53.76
C LEU A 580 -14.73 17.11 -54.33
N PRO A 581 -15.58 16.07 -54.24
CA PRO A 581 -16.98 16.14 -54.69
C PRO A 581 -17.82 17.24 -54.02
N ASP A 582 -17.45 17.66 -52.82
CA ASP A 582 -18.02 18.79 -52.06
C ASP A 582 -17.47 20.17 -52.48
N ARG A 583 -16.55 20.19 -53.46
CA ARG A 583 -15.84 21.36 -54.01
C ARG A 583 -14.69 21.89 -53.16
N ASP A 584 -14.27 21.18 -52.11
CA ASP A 584 -13.06 21.56 -51.39
C ASP A 584 -11.81 21.31 -52.23
N VAL A 585 -10.87 22.26 -52.18
CA VAL A 585 -9.65 22.23 -52.99
C VAL A 585 -8.45 22.03 -52.08
N PHE A 586 -7.63 21.01 -52.37
CA PHE A 586 -6.42 20.76 -51.58
C PHE A 586 -5.17 20.58 -52.45
N ASN A 587 -4.02 20.88 -51.83
CA ASN A 587 -2.67 20.69 -52.35
C ASN A 587 -1.91 19.72 -51.44
N GLY A 588 -1.15 18.79 -52.01
CA GLY A 588 -0.39 17.81 -51.23
C GLY A 588 0.70 17.08 -52.00
N VAL A 589 1.54 16.34 -51.29
CA VAL A 589 2.62 15.53 -51.88
C VAL A 589 2.16 14.08 -52.02
N MET A 590 2.00 13.62 -53.27
CA MET A 590 1.71 12.22 -53.57
C MET A 590 2.91 11.33 -53.24
N GLY A 591 2.70 10.30 -52.44
CA GLY A 591 3.63 9.21 -52.21
C GLY A 591 3.72 8.26 -53.41
N LYS A 592 4.56 7.22 -53.33
CA LYS A 592 4.78 6.29 -54.44
C LYS A 592 3.49 5.49 -54.73
N PRO A 593 2.86 5.63 -55.92
CA PRO A 593 1.66 4.88 -56.26
C PRO A 593 1.97 3.38 -56.32
N ARG A 594 1.06 2.57 -55.76
CA ARG A 594 1.10 1.11 -55.84
C ARG A 594 -0.14 0.62 -56.57
N MET A 595 0.05 -0.30 -57.50
CA MET A 595 -1.05 -1.02 -58.15
C MET A 595 -1.55 -2.11 -57.21
N LEU A 596 -2.85 -2.15 -56.97
CA LEU A 596 -3.45 -3.21 -56.16
C LEU A 596 -3.46 -4.52 -56.95
N ARG A 597 -3.29 -5.63 -56.24
CA ARG A 597 -3.40 -6.97 -56.80
C ARG A 597 -4.87 -7.34 -57.04
N ALA A 598 -5.13 -8.30 -57.93
CA ALA A 598 -6.49 -8.70 -58.28
C ALA A 598 -7.32 -9.21 -57.09
N ASP A 599 -6.69 -9.85 -56.11
CA ASP A 599 -7.32 -10.28 -54.85
C ASP A 599 -7.69 -9.10 -53.94
N GLU A 600 -6.88 -8.04 -53.92
CA GLU A 600 -7.17 -6.79 -53.21
C GLU A 600 -8.31 -6.00 -53.88
N ILE A 601 -8.34 -5.99 -55.21
CA ILE A 601 -9.41 -5.37 -56.03
C ILE A 601 -10.76 -6.08 -55.80
N ASN A 602 -10.76 -7.41 -55.76
CA ASN A 602 -11.97 -8.21 -55.54
C ASN A 602 -12.58 -8.04 -54.14
N ARG A 603 -11.80 -7.60 -53.15
CA ARG A 603 -12.31 -7.27 -51.80
C ARG A 603 -12.97 -5.90 -51.75
N LEU A 604 -12.52 -4.97 -52.59
CA LEU A 604 -13.01 -3.59 -52.64
C LEU A 604 -14.21 -3.40 -53.59
N THR A 605 -14.44 -4.36 -54.50
CA THR A 605 -15.50 -4.28 -55.50
C THR A 605 -16.76 -5.00 -54.99
N PRO A 606 -17.95 -4.37 -54.97
CA PRO A 606 -19.21 -5.07 -54.68
C PRO A 606 -19.39 -6.26 -55.62
N ARG A 607 -19.86 -7.41 -55.11
CA ARG A 607 -19.98 -8.69 -55.86
C ARG A 607 -20.76 -8.62 -57.19
N ASN A 608 -21.47 -7.53 -57.45
CA ASN A 608 -22.37 -7.35 -58.59
C ASN A 608 -21.88 -6.32 -59.63
N LEU A 609 -20.63 -5.84 -59.52
CA LEU A 609 -20.03 -4.91 -60.48
C LEU A 609 -18.77 -5.51 -61.09
N GLU A 610 -18.56 -5.26 -62.38
CA GLU A 610 -17.32 -5.63 -63.07
C GLU A 610 -16.17 -4.80 -62.46
N PRO A 611 -15.14 -5.43 -61.89
CA PRO A 611 -14.09 -4.70 -61.20
C PRO A 611 -13.32 -3.79 -62.16
N PRO A 612 -12.88 -2.60 -61.71
CA PRO A 612 -12.01 -1.75 -62.50
C PRO A 612 -10.79 -2.52 -62.97
N HIS A 613 -10.39 -2.36 -64.23
CA HIS A 613 -9.22 -3.06 -64.78
C HIS A 613 -7.93 -2.75 -64.01
N TYR A 614 -7.83 -1.56 -63.42
CA TYR A 614 -6.71 -1.16 -62.57
C TYR A 614 -7.21 -0.30 -61.41
N ILE A 615 -6.84 -0.67 -60.19
CA ILE A 615 -6.98 0.19 -59.00
C ILE A 615 -5.59 0.54 -58.51
N ILE A 616 -5.36 1.83 -58.30
CA ILE A 616 -4.08 2.37 -57.84
C ILE A 616 -4.30 3.05 -56.50
N SER A 617 -3.54 2.61 -55.50
CA SER A 617 -3.47 3.24 -54.19
C SER A 617 -2.29 4.20 -54.16
N CYS A 618 -2.51 5.44 -53.76
CA CYS A 618 -1.44 6.39 -53.44
C CYS A 618 -1.65 6.91 -52.02
N VAL A 619 -0.58 7.04 -51.26
CA VAL A 619 -0.56 7.69 -49.94
C VAL A 619 -0.22 9.16 -50.13
N VAL A 620 -1.03 10.09 -49.63
CA VAL A 620 -0.64 11.51 -49.57
C VAL A 620 0.01 11.81 -48.23
N ARG A 621 1.24 12.35 -48.25
CA ARG A 621 2.09 12.54 -47.05
C ARG A 621 1.90 13.87 -46.32
N GLU A 622 1.33 14.87 -46.98
CA GLU A 622 1.16 16.20 -46.42
C GLU A 622 -0.07 16.87 -47.06
N MET A 623 -0.92 17.46 -46.21
CA MET A 623 -2.05 18.29 -46.63
C MET A 623 -1.82 19.71 -46.14
N SER A 624 -1.56 20.64 -47.05
CA SER A 624 -1.60 22.07 -46.75
C SER A 624 -2.97 22.61 -47.17
N GLY A 625 -3.82 22.95 -46.20
CA GLY A 625 -5.06 23.69 -46.46
C GLY A 625 -4.75 25.11 -46.95
N SER A 626 -5.55 25.61 -47.89
CA SER A 626 -5.61 27.04 -48.23
C SER A 626 -6.61 27.77 -47.35
#